data_AF-B7WT57-F1
#
_entry.id   AF-B7WT57-F1
#
_cell.length_a   1.000
_cell.length_b   1.000
_cell.length_c   1.000
_cell.angle_alpha   90.00
_cell.angle_beta   90.00
_cell.angle_gamma   90.00
#
_symmetry.space_group_name_H-M   'P 1'
#
loop_
_entity.id
_entity.type
_entity.pdbx_description
1 polymer ?
#
loop_
_entity_poly.entity_id
_entity_poly.type
_entity_poly.pdbx_seq_one_letter_code
_entity_poly.pdbx_strand_id
1 'polypeptide(L)'
;MVMDFFSNTVSVFQRDPGFLLINSIFKSSDFSFELLIFCIAFFSVTLKVYSIQKMSPIPILSFLVYFSYIFLLQEMTTIRAGLAASIFLFSIPFLIKRRTIFYIFLIGLAATLHYSALLFLLFLLMKNENEKPNFYIFLIILSLLMSVLGTTVDFIFFRLAELNIDPRIDYYALEFENGLDKVNIYNTTWMSNLLLSLILLLNFEKMKKISGYASHIIRIHAISVILFFSFSGYPVMAFRLAELVGAIGILAWPFLIFVGKNRLFMLILFLAACLNFFFSTLRIMDDYSISLFGY
;
A
#
# COMPACT_ATOMS: atom_id res chain seq x y z
N MET A 1 8.94 27.41 23.21
CA MET A 1 7.51 27.09 23.43
C MET A 1 6.84 26.51 22.18
N VAL A 2 6.74 27.21 21.04
CA VAL A 2 6.21 26.62 19.77
C VAL A 2 7.17 25.58 19.19
N MET A 3 8.49 25.85 19.14
CA MET A 3 9.49 24.84 18.74
C MET A 3 9.54 23.62 19.68
N ASP A 4 9.31 23.81 20.98
CA ASP A 4 9.27 22.70 21.95
C ASP A 4 8.02 21.83 21.78
N PHE A 5 6.88 22.45 21.43
CA PHE A 5 5.64 21.73 21.09
C PHE A 5 5.81 20.89 19.83
N PHE A 6 6.47 21.41 18.79
CA PHE A 6 6.84 20.64 17.60
C PHE A 6 7.87 19.54 17.92
N SER A 7 8.86 19.79 18.78
CA SER A 7 9.85 18.78 19.16
C SER A 7 9.26 17.62 19.98
N ASN A 8 8.33 17.92 20.89
CA ASN A 8 7.71 16.92 21.77
C ASN A 8 6.62 16.12 21.04
N THR A 9 5.85 16.75 20.14
CA THR A 9 4.90 16.02 19.27
C THR A 9 5.65 15.12 18.29
N VAL A 10 6.70 15.61 17.61
CA VAL A 10 7.56 14.79 16.73
C VAL A 10 8.19 13.60 17.50
N SER A 11 8.53 13.77 18.78
CA SER A 11 9.13 12.71 19.60
C SER A 11 8.21 11.53 19.93
N VAL A 12 6.89 11.76 19.96
CA VAL A 12 5.86 10.74 20.22
C VAL A 12 5.46 10.04 18.91
N PHE A 13 5.43 10.75 17.79
CA PHE A 13 4.94 10.25 16.50
C PHE A 13 6.00 9.55 15.64
N GLN A 14 7.29 9.59 16.00
CA GLN A 14 8.35 9.17 15.07
C GLN A 14 9.47 8.37 15.76
N ARG A 15 9.29 7.05 15.85
CA ARG A 15 10.39 6.13 16.18
C ARG A 15 10.38 4.89 15.29
N ASP A 16 10.48 5.08 13.97
CA ASP A 16 10.92 4.00 13.09
C ASP A 16 12.44 3.89 13.25
N PRO A 17 12.96 2.86 13.94
CA PRO A 17 14.35 2.84 14.42
C PRO A 17 15.37 2.85 13.28
N GLY A 18 15.05 2.24 12.14
CA GLY A 18 15.89 2.25 10.95
C GLY A 18 16.00 3.64 10.33
N PHE A 19 14.90 4.40 10.28
CA PHE A 19 14.96 5.78 9.80
C PHE A 19 15.77 6.68 10.74
N LEU A 20 15.61 6.51 12.06
CA LEU A 20 16.41 7.25 13.04
C LEU A 20 17.91 6.95 12.92
N LEU A 21 18.26 5.68 12.70
CA LEU A 21 19.64 5.26 12.49
C LEU A 21 20.22 5.84 11.19
N ILE A 22 19.48 5.82 10.09
CA ILE A 22 19.94 6.43 8.84
C ILE A 22 20.12 7.95 9.03
N ASN A 23 19.14 8.62 9.65
CA ASN A 23 19.22 10.05 9.91
C ASN A 23 20.41 10.43 10.82
N SER A 24 20.70 9.62 11.84
CA SER A 24 21.84 9.88 12.72
C SER A 24 23.19 9.72 12.01
N ILE A 25 23.32 8.73 11.12
CA ILE A 25 24.52 8.52 10.29
C ILE A 25 24.76 9.71 9.35
N PHE A 26 23.71 10.22 8.71
CA PHE A 26 23.81 11.39 7.84
C PHE A 26 24.21 12.64 8.64
N LYS A 27 23.56 12.84 9.79
CA LYS A 27 23.87 13.96 10.69
C LYS A 27 25.29 13.89 11.24
N SER A 28 25.79 12.70 11.61
CA SER A 28 27.16 12.54 12.10
C SER A 28 28.23 12.76 11.04
N SER A 29 27.85 12.70 9.76
CA SER A 29 28.73 12.88 8.61
C SER A 29 28.62 14.29 8.01
N ASP A 30 27.93 15.22 8.67
CA ASP A 30 27.60 16.57 8.18
C ASP A 30 26.92 16.57 6.79
N PHE A 31 26.18 15.51 6.45
CA PHE A 31 25.40 15.46 5.23
C PHE A 31 24.06 16.18 5.39
N SER A 32 23.61 16.82 4.31
CA SER A 32 22.36 17.56 4.30
C SER A 32 21.14 16.64 4.34
N PHE A 33 20.03 17.17 4.84
CA PHE A 33 18.76 16.42 4.90
C PHE A 33 18.20 16.13 3.51
N GLU A 34 18.44 17.02 2.54
CA GLU A 34 18.06 16.82 1.14
C GLU A 34 18.77 15.62 0.54
N LEU A 35 20.04 15.40 0.88
CA LEU A 35 20.78 14.21 0.45
C LEU A 35 20.18 12.93 1.02
N LEU A 36 19.74 12.94 2.29
CA LEU A 36 19.04 11.81 2.91
C LEU A 36 17.75 11.48 2.14
N ILE A 37 16.91 12.49 1.88
CA ILE A 37 15.65 12.31 1.14
C ILE A 37 15.92 11.82 -0.28
N PHE A 38 16.93 12.38 -0.96
CA PHE A 38 17.35 11.93 -2.28
C PHE A 38 17.77 10.45 -2.28
N CYS A 39 18.58 10.02 -1.30
CA CYS A 39 18.98 8.63 -1.19
C CYS A 39 17.78 7.69 -0.98
N ILE A 40 16.87 8.04 -0.09
CA ILE A 40 15.66 7.23 0.17
C ILE A 40 14.81 7.13 -1.10
N ALA A 41 14.56 8.24 -1.80
CA ALA A 41 13.82 8.26 -3.06
C ALA A 41 14.53 7.42 -4.13
N PHE A 42 15.85 7.59 -4.28
CA PHE A 42 16.66 6.85 -5.24
C PHE A 42 16.55 5.32 -5.01
N PHE A 43 16.70 4.85 -3.78
CA PHE A 43 16.54 3.44 -3.45
C PHE A 43 15.11 2.95 -3.68
N SER A 44 14.11 3.74 -3.27
CA SER A 44 12.71 3.40 -3.45
C SER A 44 12.35 3.21 -4.94
N VAL A 45 12.68 4.19 -5.76
CA VAL A 45 12.45 4.17 -7.22
C VAL A 45 13.21 3.01 -7.85
N THR A 46 14.49 2.82 -7.52
CA THR A 46 15.32 1.76 -8.10
C THR A 46 14.74 0.38 -7.85
N LEU A 47 14.32 0.09 -6.62
CA LEU A 47 13.72 -1.19 -6.25
C LEU A 47 12.37 -1.42 -6.94
N LYS A 48 11.55 -0.37 -7.10
CA LYS A 48 10.28 -0.44 -7.85
C LYS A 48 10.53 -0.69 -9.34
N VAL A 49 11.45 0.04 -9.97
CA VAL A 49 11.85 -0.15 -11.37
C VAL A 49 12.32 -1.58 -11.61
N TYR A 50 13.20 -2.10 -10.77
CA TYR A 50 13.66 -3.48 -10.85
C TYR A 50 12.50 -4.48 -10.73
N SER A 51 11.61 -4.28 -9.75
CA SER A 51 10.46 -5.15 -9.52
C SER A 51 9.49 -5.16 -10.70
N ILE A 52 9.23 -3.99 -11.29
CA ILE A 52 8.42 -3.82 -12.50
C ILE A 52 9.02 -4.60 -13.66
N GLN A 53 10.30 -4.38 -13.97
CA GLN A 53 10.98 -5.07 -15.06
C GLN A 53 11.03 -6.58 -14.84
N LYS A 54 11.12 -7.03 -13.58
CA LYS A 54 11.24 -8.44 -13.25
C LYS A 54 9.93 -9.21 -13.32
N MET A 55 8.82 -8.61 -12.88
CA MET A 55 7.57 -9.33 -12.59
C MET A 55 6.37 -8.89 -13.43
N SER A 56 6.39 -7.67 -13.99
CA SER A 56 5.25 -7.17 -14.76
C SER A 56 5.09 -7.91 -16.08
N PRO A 57 3.86 -8.26 -16.50
CA PRO A 57 3.64 -8.82 -17.83
C PRO A 57 3.84 -7.78 -18.94
N ILE A 58 3.68 -6.48 -18.65
CA ILE A 58 3.89 -5.37 -19.59
C ILE A 58 4.51 -4.18 -18.81
N PRO A 59 5.85 -4.10 -18.69
CA PRO A 59 6.53 -3.11 -17.85
C PRO A 59 6.14 -1.65 -18.12
N ILE A 60 5.95 -1.26 -19.38
CA ILE A 60 5.57 0.11 -19.72
C ILE A 60 4.21 0.52 -19.12
N LEU A 61 3.26 -0.41 -19.03
CA LEU A 61 1.97 -0.15 -18.39
C LEU A 61 2.10 -0.09 -16.87
N SER A 62 2.96 -0.91 -16.27
CA SER A 62 3.28 -0.77 -14.84
C SER A 62 3.88 0.60 -14.52
N PHE A 63 4.78 1.13 -15.36
CA PHE A 63 5.30 2.48 -15.17
C PHE A 63 4.21 3.55 -15.23
N LEU A 64 3.25 3.40 -16.14
CA LEU A 64 2.12 4.33 -16.21
C LEU A 64 1.30 4.32 -14.90
N VAL A 65 0.96 3.15 -14.37
CA VAL A 65 0.27 3.03 -13.06
C VAL A 65 1.12 3.61 -11.93
N TYR A 66 2.42 3.36 -11.95
CA TYR A 66 3.35 3.92 -10.96
C TYR A 66 3.30 5.44 -10.95
N PHE A 67 3.44 6.10 -12.09
CA PHE A 67 3.42 7.57 -12.17
C PHE A 67 2.04 8.17 -11.93
N SER A 68 0.95 7.47 -12.31
CA SER A 68 -0.42 7.96 -12.11
C SER A 68 -0.91 7.83 -10.66
N TYR A 69 -0.29 7.00 -9.83
CA TYR A 69 -0.81 6.71 -8.50
C TYR A 69 0.28 6.66 -7.44
N ILE A 70 1.15 5.66 -7.51
CA ILE A 70 2.06 5.32 -6.40
C ILE A 70 3.19 6.34 -6.24
N PHE A 71 3.70 6.93 -7.32
CA PHE A 71 4.72 7.96 -7.24
C PHE A 71 4.21 9.17 -6.46
N LEU A 72 3.05 9.70 -6.86
CA LEU A 72 2.43 10.85 -6.21
C LEU A 72 2.08 10.53 -4.76
N LEU A 73 1.43 9.40 -4.52
CA LEU A 73 0.98 9.07 -3.18
C LEU A 73 2.14 8.70 -2.25
N GLN A 74 3.05 7.81 -2.64
CA GLN A 74 4.06 7.29 -1.71
C GLN A 74 5.38 8.07 -1.72
N GLU A 75 5.86 8.50 -2.89
CA GLU A 75 7.16 9.18 -2.96
C GLU A 75 7.06 10.66 -2.58
N MET A 76 5.92 11.30 -2.82
CA MET A 76 5.73 12.73 -2.51
C MET A 76 5.08 12.99 -1.15
N THR A 77 4.29 12.06 -0.59
CA THR A 77 3.65 12.26 0.73
C THR A 77 4.30 11.45 1.85
N THR A 78 4.64 10.18 1.61
CA THR A 78 5.03 9.24 2.69
C THR A 78 6.26 8.42 2.34
N ILE A 79 7.39 9.10 2.10
CA ILE A 79 8.63 8.52 1.55
C ILE A 79 9.13 7.26 2.29
N ARG A 80 8.94 7.18 3.62
CA ARG A 80 9.33 6.01 4.43
C ARG A 80 8.46 4.77 4.13
N ALA A 81 7.15 4.95 4.04
CA ALA A 81 6.23 3.90 3.63
C ALA A 81 6.46 3.51 2.17
N GLY A 82 6.78 4.49 1.31
CA GLY A 82 7.19 4.26 -0.08
C GLY A 82 8.41 3.34 -0.19
N LEU A 83 9.49 3.60 0.54
CA LEU A 83 10.67 2.74 0.55
C LEU A 83 10.36 1.35 1.11
N ALA A 84 9.57 1.23 2.18
CA ALA A 84 9.16 -0.06 2.73
C ALA A 84 8.33 -0.89 1.72
N ALA A 85 7.41 -0.25 1.00
CA ALA A 85 6.66 -0.89 -0.09
C ALA A 85 7.58 -1.33 -1.24
N SER A 86 8.58 -0.53 -1.59
CA SER A 86 9.58 -0.87 -2.60
C SER A 86 10.42 -2.10 -2.23
N ILE A 87 10.86 -2.19 -0.97
CA ILE A 87 11.53 -3.38 -0.43
C ILE A 87 10.60 -4.59 -0.47
N PHE A 88 9.32 -4.42 -0.13
CA PHE A 88 8.34 -5.49 -0.23
C PHE A 88 8.17 -6.00 -1.67
N LEU A 89 7.99 -5.12 -2.66
CA LEU A 89 7.89 -5.54 -4.06
C LEU A 89 9.14 -6.29 -4.51
N PHE A 90 10.33 -5.81 -4.11
CA PHE A 90 11.60 -6.49 -4.40
C PHE A 90 11.70 -7.87 -3.72
N SER A 91 11.05 -8.07 -2.58
CA SER A 91 11.08 -9.32 -1.82
C SER A 91 10.19 -10.44 -2.40
N ILE A 92 9.19 -10.10 -3.25
CA ILE A 92 8.20 -11.07 -3.77
C ILE A 92 8.82 -12.27 -4.51
N PRO A 93 9.85 -12.12 -5.36
CA PRO A 93 10.51 -13.27 -5.98
C PRO A 93 11.10 -14.25 -4.96
N PHE A 94 11.55 -13.77 -3.79
CA PHE A 94 12.07 -14.62 -2.72
C PHE A 94 10.95 -15.33 -1.97
N LEU A 95 9.79 -14.67 -1.77
CA LEU A 95 8.57 -15.29 -1.24
C LEU A 95 8.14 -16.49 -2.11
N ILE A 96 8.02 -16.27 -3.42
CA ILE A 96 7.53 -17.28 -4.37
C ILE A 96 8.49 -18.47 -4.48
N LYS A 97 9.79 -18.20 -4.48
CA LYS A 97 10.86 -19.22 -4.52
C LYS A 97 11.09 -19.90 -3.16
N ARG A 98 10.27 -19.61 -2.14
CA ARG A 98 10.40 -20.13 -0.77
C ARG A 98 11.78 -19.90 -0.14
N ARG A 99 12.44 -18.80 -0.51
CA ARG A 99 13.66 -18.32 0.13
C ARG A 99 13.29 -17.52 1.39
N THR A 100 12.67 -18.21 2.34
CA THR A 100 12.00 -17.63 3.50
C THR A 100 12.91 -16.75 4.35
N ILE A 101 14.17 -17.18 4.56
CA ILE A 101 15.15 -16.39 5.35
C ILE A 101 15.41 -15.03 4.69
N PHE A 102 15.66 -15.01 3.38
CA PHE A 102 15.89 -13.75 2.65
C PHE A 102 14.64 -12.87 2.63
N TYR A 103 13.45 -13.47 2.48
CA TYR A 103 12.20 -12.73 2.54
C TYR A 103 12.01 -12.07 3.92
N ILE A 104 12.14 -12.85 5.01
CA ILE A 104 12.00 -12.34 6.39
C ILE A 104 13.03 -11.25 6.66
N PHE A 105 14.27 -11.41 6.23
CA PHE A 105 15.31 -10.39 6.37
C PHE A 105 14.90 -9.07 5.70
N LEU A 106 14.43 -9.12 4.45
CA LEU A 106 13.98 -7.94 3.72
C LEU A 106 12.75 -7.28 4.37
N ILE A 107 11.78 -8.07 4.82
CA ILE A 107 10.61 -7.53 5.53
C ILE A 107 11.01 -6.94 6.89
N GLY A 108 11.96 -7.55 7.60
CA GLY A 108 12.56 -6.99 8.81
C GLY A 108 13.20 -5.63 8.56
N LEU A 109 14.00 -5.51 7.50
CA LEU A 109 14.57 -4.22 7.07
C LEU A 109 13.46 -3.19 6.78
N ALA A 110 12.43 -3.56 6.01
CA ALA A 110 11.30 -2.69 5.72
C ALA A 110 10.56 -2.25 7.00
N ALA A 111 10.37 -3.14 7.97
CA ALA A 111 9.73 -2.87 9.25
C ALA A 111 10.52 -1.88 10.13
N THR A 112 11.85 -1.84 10.01
CA THR A 112 12.65 -0.82 10.70
C THR A 112 12.43 0.59 10.13
N LEU A 113 12.02 0.70 8.86
CA LEU A 113 11.74 1.97 8.18
C LEU A 113 10.28 2.40 8.34
N HIS A 114 9.37 1.43 8.39
CA HIS A 114 7.94 1.66 8.57
C HIS A 114 7.31 0.44 9.25
N TYR A 115 6.95 0.58 10.53
CA TYR A 115 6.47 -0.54 11.36
C TYR A 115 5.38 -1.41 10.73
N SER A 116 4.41 -0.80 10.02
CA SER A 116 3.30 -1.52 9.38
C SER A 116 3.76 -2.54 8.31
N ALA A 117 5.01 -2.47 7.84
CA ALA A 117 5.58 -3.46 6.93
C ALA A 117 5.67 -4.87 7.54
N LEU A 118 5.58 -5.02 8.87
CA LEU A 118 5.45 -6.35 9.51
C LEU A 118 4.23 -7.13 8.99
N LEU A 119 3.19 -6.43 8.51
CA LEU A 119 2.02 -7.04 7.86
C LEU A 119 2.42 -7.98 6.71
N PHE A 120 3.50 -7.67 6.00
CA PHE A 120 3.97 -8.47 4.88
C PHE A 120 4.39 -9.89 5.30
N LEU A 121 4.77 -10.12 6.56
CA LEU A 121 5.08 -11.46 7.06
C LEU A 121 3.89 -12.42 6.93
N LEU A 122 2.64 -11.93 6.97
CA LEU A 122 1.45 -12.75 6.77
C LEU A 122 1.44 -13.45 5.41
N PHE A 123 2.12 -12.89 4.40
CA PHE A 123 2.18 -13.51 3.07
C PHE A 123 3.03 -14.78 3.03
N LEU A 124 3.82 -15.09 4.06
CA LEU A 124 4.48 -16.40 4.21
C LEU A 124 3.46 -17.55 4.30
N LEU A 125 2.28 -17.28 4.84
CA LEU A 125 1.19 -18.26 4.96
C LEU A 125 0.58 -18.63 3.61
N MET A 126 0.79 -17.78 2.58
CA MET A 126 0.28 -18.06 1.24
C MET A 126 0.98 -19.28 0.66
N LYS A 127 0.22 -20.30 0.26
CA LYS A 127 0.76 -21.49 -0.44
C LYS A 127 0.72 -21.28 -1.96
N ASN A 128 1.72 -21.78 -2.70
CA ASN A 128 1.86 -21.50 -4.15
C ASN A 128 0.70 -22.09 -4.97
N GLU A 129 0.11 -23.21 -4.55
CA GLU A 129 -0.69 -24.05 -5.46
C GLU A 129 -2.11 -24.40 -4.97
N ASN A 130 -2.40 -24.27 -3.67
CA ASN A 130 -3.63 -24.85 -3.09
C ASN A 130 -4.75 -23.83 -2.80
N GLU A 131 -4.48 -22.54 -2.88
CA GLU A 131 -5.48 -21.53 -2.56
C GLU A 131 -6.37 -21.22 -3.75
N LYS A 132 -7.66 -21.47 -3.58
CA LYS A 132 -8.67 -21.25 -4.61
C LYS A 132 -8.99 -19.75 -4.70
N PRO A 133 -9.12 -19.17 -5.91
CA PRO A 133 -9.50 -17.77 -6.08
C PRO A 133 -10.85 -17.45 -5.42
N ASN A 134 -11.77 -18.43 -5.36
CA ASN A 134 -13.07 -18.29 -4.70
C ASN A 134 -12.98 -17.91 -3.22
N PHE A 135 -11.90 -18.30 -2.52
CA PHE A 135 -11.69 -17.90 -1.12
C PHE A 135 -11.49 -16.38 -1.02
N TYR A 136 -10.67 -15.81 -1.89
CA TYR A 136 -10.43 -14.37 -1.94
C TYR A 136 -11.67 -13.59 -2.39
N ILE A 137 -12.43 -14.12 -3.35
CA ILE A 137 -13.73 -13.52 -3.76
C ILE A 137 -14.69 -13.50 -2.57
N PHE A 138 -14.81 -14.61 -1.83
CA PHE A 138 -15.64 -14.69 -0.63
C PHE A 138 -15.19 -13.66 0.42
N LEU A 139 -13.89 -13.54 0.70
CA LEU A 139 -13.36 -12.56 1.64
C LEU A 139 -13.61 -11.12 1.19
N ILE A 140 -13.48 -10.81 -0.11
CA ILE A 140 -13.81 -9.49 -0.66
C ILE A 140 -15.29 -9.18 -0.40
N ILE A 141 -16.20 -10.08 -0.78
CA ILE A 141 -17.64 -9.89 -0.59
C ILE A 141 -17.98 -9.73 0.89
N LEU A 142 -17.39 -10.56 1.76
CA LEU A 142 -17.58 -10.47 3.21
C LEU A 142 -17.10 -9.12 3.76
N SER A 143 -15.90 -8.68 3.39
CA SER A 143 -15.34 -7.39 3.84
C SER A 143 -16.18 -6.21 3.36
N LEU A 144 -16.70 -6.26 2.13
CA LEU A 144 -17.59 -5.24 1.59
C LEU A 144 -18.95 -5.23 2.30
N LEU A 145 -19.53 -6.40 2.59
CA LEU A 145 -20.79 -6.50 3.33
C LEU A 145 -20.63 -5.96 4.77
N MET A 146 -19.55 -6.33 5.46
CA MET A 146 -19.21 -5.81 6.77
C MET A 146 -19.08 -4.28 6.76
N SER A 147 -18.38 -3.75 5.75
CA SER A 147 -18.20 -2.31 5.54
C SER A 147 -19.54 -1.58 5.34
N VAL A 148 -20.43 -2.10 4.49
CA VAL A 148 -21.76 -1.52 4.21
C VAL A 148 -22.70 -1.61 5.42
N LEU A 149 -22.63 -2.70 6.18
CA LEU A 149 -23.42 -2.89 7.41
C LEU A 149 -22.87 -2.11 8.61
N GLY A 150 -21.70 -1.47 8.48
CA GLY A 150 -21.02 -0.77 9.58
C GLY A 150 -20.45 -1.71 10.65
N THR A 151 -20.29 -3.00 10.35
CA THR A 151 -19.77 -4.04 11.25
C THR A 151 -18.33 -4.38 10.87
N THR A 152 -17.43 -3.42 11.02
CA THR A 152 -16.00 -3.52 10.68
C THR A 152 -15.18 -4.19 11.79
N VAL A 153 -13.94 -4.58 11.50
CA VAL A 153 -13.07 -5.36 12.43
C VAL A 153 -12.49 -4.48 13.56
N ASP A 154 -13.02 -3.28 13.71
CA ASP A 154 -12.35 -2.21 14.44
C ASP A 154 -12.49 -2.32 15.96
N PHE A 155 -13.41 -3.18 16.44
CA PHE A 155 -13.53 -3.51 17.85
C PHE A 155 -12.21 -4.05 18.44
N ILE A 156 -11.38 -4.71 17.62
CA ILE A 156 -10.08 -5.23 18.05
C ILE A 156 -9.14 -4.06 18.41
N PHE A 157 -9.22 -2.94 17.68
CA PHE A 157 -8.36 -1.78 17.92
C PHE A 157 -8.79 -0.97 19.12
N PHE A 158 -10.08 -0.85 19.39
CA PHE A 158 -10.56 -0.30 20.66
C PHE A 158 -9.95 -1.06 21.85
N ARG A 159 -9.88 -2.39 21.76
CA ARG A 159 -9.26 -3.24 22.79
C ARG A 159 -7.73 -3.11 22.85
N LEU A 160 -7.06 -2.78 21.75
CA LEU A 160 -5.62 -2.51 21.74
C LEU A 160 -5.29 -1.09 22.26
N ALA A 161 -6.17 -0.13 22.02
CA ALA A 161 -6.08 1.24 22.56
C ALA A 161 -6.18 1.21 24.10
N GLU A 162 -7.13 0.44 24.65
CA GLU A 162 -7.25 0.21 26.10
C GLU A 162 -5.94 -0.31 26.75
N LEU A 163 -5.07 -0.97 25.98
CA LEU A 163 -3.80 -1.52 26.44
C LEU A 163 -2.62 -0.54 26.36
N ASN A 164 -2.83 0.70 25.88
CA ASN A 164 -1.80 1.76 25.74
C ASN A 164 -0.51 1.29 25.02
N ILE A 165 -0.64 0.42 24.02
CA ILE A 165 0.50 -0.19 23.32
C ILE A 165 1.23 0.84 22.44
N ASP A 166 0.50 1.77 21.83
CA ASP A 166 1.05 2.84 20.99
C ASP A 166 0.16 4.10 21.10
N PRO A 167 0.72 5.26 21.51
CA PRO A 167 0.00 6.54 21.60
C PRO A 167 -0.67 6.99 20.29
N ARG A 168 -0.23 6.46 19.14
CA ARG A 168 -0.86 6.75 17.84
C ARG A 168 -2.24 6.12 17.73
N ILE A 169 -2.47 4.98 18.37
CA ILE A 169 -3.76 4.30 18.37
C ILE A 169 -4.79 5.17 19.10
N ASP A 170 -4.40 5.80 20.20
CA ASP A 170 -5.26 6.71 20.98
C ASP A 170 -5.65 7.94 20.16
N TYR A 171 -4.71 8.49 19.38
CA TYR A 171 -5.00 9.60 18.46
C TYR A 171 -6.02 9.19 17.38
N TYR A 172 -5.86 8.01 16.75
CA TYR A 172 -6.82 7.53 15.74
C TYR A 172 -8.18 7.17 16.36
N ALA A 173 -8.22 6.69 17.60
CA ALA A 173 -9.46 6.44 18.33
C ALA A 173 -10.20 7.76 18.60
N LEU A 174 -9.47 8.83 18.94
CA LEU A 174 -10.05 10.15 19.18
C LEU A 174 -10.55 10.82 17.89
N GLU A 175 -9.85 10.66 16.75
CA GLU A 175 -10.37 11.08 15.43
C GLU A 175 -11.68 10.35 15.06
N PHE A 176 -11.76 9.05 15.36
CA PHE A 176 -12.96 8.24 15.14
C PHE A 176 -14.13 8.70 16.03
N GLU A 177 -13.92 8.92 17.32
CA GLU A 177 -14.95 9.39 18.26
C GLU A 177 -15.52 10.76 17.87
N ASN A 178 -14.68 11.65 17.32
CA ASN A 178 -15.12 12.97 16.87
C ASN A 178 -15.88 12.97 15.53
N GLY A 179 -15.92 11.82 14.83
CA GLY A 179 -16.70 11.65 13.60
C GLY A 179 -16.27 12.53 12.42
N LEU A 180 -15.08 13.11 12.49
CA LEU A 180 -14.60 14.13 11.55
C LEU A 180 -14.23 13.56 10.18
N ASP A 181 -13.82 12.29 10.11
CA ASP A 181 -13.48 11.60 8.87
C ASP A 181 -14.21 10.26 8.77
N LYS A 182 -15.22 10.17 7.90
CA LYS A 182 -15.81 8.90 7.50
C LYS A 182 -15.19 8.45 6.19
N VAL A 183 -14.77 7.19 6.10
CA VAL A 183 -14.29 6.62 4.83
C VAL A 183 -15.42 6.65 3.83
N ASN A 184 -15.22 7.35 2.71
CA ASN A 184 -16.03 7.13 1.53
C ASN A 184 -15.64 5.79 0.91
N ILE A 185 -16.35 4.72 1.29
CA ILE A 185 -16.12 3.37 0.76
C ILE A 185 -16.40 3.27 -0.75
N TYR A 186 -17.11 4.25 -1.32
CA TYR A 186 -17.38 4.39 -2.75
C TYR A 186 -16.31 5.23 -3.47
N ASN A 187 -15.17 5.51 -2.83
CA ASN A 187 -14.05 6.18 -3.47
C ASN A 187 -13.69 5.48 -4.79
N THR A 188 -13.64 6.26 -5.88
CA THR A 188 -13.46 5.75 -7.24
C THR A 188 -12.15 4.96 -7.40
N THR A 189 -11.10 5.31 -6.66
CA THR A 189 -9.81 4.60 -6.66
C THR A 189 -9.95 3.20 -6.07
N TRP A 190 -10.61 3.07 -4.92
CA TRP A 190 -10.82 1.78 -4.26
C TRP A 190 -11.86 0.92 -4.96
N MET A 191 -12.90 1.53 -5.54
CA MET A 191 -13.83 0.85 -6.44
C MET A 191 -13.11 0.29 -7.68
N SER A 192 -12.19 1.05 -8.27
CA SER A 192 -11.39 0.58 -9.41
C SER A 192 -10.52 -0.63 -9.03
N ASN A 193 -9.88 -0.59 -7.85
CA ASN A 193 -9.07 -1.71 -7.35
C ASN A 193 -9.91 -2.94 -6.96
N LEU A 194 -11.11 -2.74 -6.41
CA LEU A 194 -12.10 -3.79 -6.16
C LEU A 194 -12.50 -4.49 -7.46
N LEU A 195 -12.90 -3.72 -8.47
CA LEU A 195 -13.30 -4.25 -9.78
C LEU A 195 -12.15 -5.01 -10.44
N LEU A 196 -10.93 -4.45 -10.42
CA LEU A 196 -9.76 -5.15 -10.93
C LEU A 196 -9.53 -6.49 -10.20
N SER A 197 -9.55 -6.48 -8.87
CA SER A 197 -9.33 -7.69 -8.06
C SER A 197 -10.33 -8.79 -8.43
N LEU A 198 -11.63 -8.46 -8.51
CA LEU A 198 -12.67 -9.40 -8.88
C LEU A 198 -12.47 -9.94 -10.31
N ILE A 199 -12.21 -9.07 -11.28
CA ILE A 199 -11.96 -9.46 -12.67
C ILE A 199 -10.74 -10.41 -12.76
N LEU A 200 -9.63 -10.08 -12.11
CA LEU A 200 -8.42 -10.91 -12.15
C LEU A 200 -8.62 -12.25 -11.43
N LEU A 201 -9.38 -12.30 -10.34
CA LEU A 201 -9.72 -13.54 -9.64
C LEU A 201 -10.68 -14.43 -10.45
N LEU A 202 -11.66 -13.85 -11.15
CA LEU A 202 -12.54 -14.60 -12.06
C LEU A 202 -11.77 -15.17 -13.26
N ASN A 203 -10.72 -14.49 -13.70
CA ASN A 203 -9.83 -14.94 -14.78
C ASN A 203 -8.50 -15.56 -14.27
N PHE A 204 -8.45 -16.03 -13.02
CA PHE A 204 -7.22 -16.40 -12.33
C PHE A 204 -6.37 -17.44 -13.08
N GLU A 205 -6.97 -18.54 -13.55
CA GLU A 205 -6.24 -19.58 -14.30
C GLU A 205 -5.69 -19.08 -15.64
N LYS A 206 -6.36 -18.12 -16.27
CA LYS A 206 -5.85 -17.46 -17.47
C LYS A 206 -4.63 -16.60 -17.12
N MET A 207 -4.68 -15.88 -16.01
CA MET A 207 -3.58 -14.99 -15.58
C MET A 207 -2.33 -15.78 -15.17
N LYS A 208 -2.50 -16.91 -14.48
CA LYS A 208 -1.40 -17.83 -14.12
C LYS A 208 -0.58 -18.31 -15.32
N LYS A 209 -1.22 -18.50 -16.48
CA LYS A 209 -0.54 -18.93 -17.71
C LYS A 209 0.30 -17.82 -18.35
N ILE A 210 0.04 -16.55 -18.01
CA ILE A 210 0.75 -15.39 -18.57
C ILE A 210 2.07 -15.16 -17.84
N SER A 211 2.10 -15.33 -16.53
CA SER A 211 3.28 -15.10 -15.70
C SER A 211 3.28 -15.97 -14.46
N GLY A 212 4.43 -16.55 -14.13
CA GLY A 212 4.62 -17.31 -12.89
C GLY A 212 4.44 -16.47 -11.61
N TYR A 213 4.44 -15.14 -11.72
CA TYR A 213 4.20 -14.22 -10.61
C TYR A 213 2.70 -13.91 -10.39
N ALA A 214 1.85 -14.15 -11.40
CA ALA A 214 0.47 -13.68 -11.43
C ALA A 214 -0.36 -14.14 -10.22
N SER A 215 -0.22 -15.41 -9.82
CA SER A 215 -0.95 -15.98 -8.69
C SER A 215 -0.74 -15.19 -7.38
N HIS A 216 0.49 -14.76 -7.11
CA HIS A 216 0.80 -14.01 -5.89
C HIS A 216 0.40 -12.55 -6.02
N ILE A 217 0.69 -11.92 -7.16
CA ILE A 217 0.32 -10.53 -7.43
C ILE A 217 -1.19 -10.32 -7.25
N ILE A 218 -2.02 -11.18 -7.85
CA ILE A 218 -3.49 -11.06 -7.80
C ILE A 218 -4.02 -11.26 -6.38
N ARG A 219 -3.52 -12.27 -5.66
CA ARG A 219 -3.96 -12.56 -4.29
C ARG A 219 -3.54 -11.46 -3.31
N ILE A 220 -2.32 -10.94 -3.41
CA ILE A 220 -1.84 -9.83 -2.58
C ILE A 220 -2.65 -8.56 -2.91
N HIS A 221 -2.96 -8.31 -4.18
CA HIS A 221 -3.82 -7.19 -4.58
C HIS A 221 -5.25 -7.33 -4.02
N ALA A 222 -5.82 -8.53 -4.07
CA ALA A 222 -7.09 -8.82 -3.41
C ALA A 222 -7.04 -8.58 -1.90
N ILE A 223 -5.93 -8.94 -1.23
CA ILE A 223 -5.73 -8.65 0.20
C ILE A 223 -5.71 -7.14 0.46
N SER A 224 -5.07 -6.32 -0.39
CA SER A 224 -5.17 -4.85 -0.21
C SER A 224 -6.61 -4.34 -0.23
N VAL A 225 -7.44 -4.88 -1.11
CA VAL A 225 -8.86 -4.53 -1.20
C VAL A 225 -9.63 -5.00 0.04
N ILE A 226 -9.38 -6.23 0.49
CA ILE A 226 -9.99 -6.78 1.72
C ILE A 226 -9.63 -5.90 2.92
N LEU A 227 -8.36 -5.51 3.07
CA LEU A 227 -7.91 -4.64 4.16
C LEU A 227 -8.63 -3.28 4.15
N PHE A 228 -8.80 -2.66 2.98
CA PHE A 228 -9.51 -1.38 2.88
C PHE A 228 -10.94 -1.47 3.42
N PHE A 229 -11.72 -2.45 2.97
CA PHE A 229 -13.12 -2.59 3.41
C PHE A 229 -13.25 -3.11 4.84
N SER A 230 -12.39 -4.04 5.27
CA SER A 230 -12.42 -4.57 6.63
C SER A 230 -12.17 -3.50 7.70
N PHE A 231 -11.35 -2.48 7.39
CA PHE A 231 -10.99 -1.39 8.29
C PHE A 231 -11.68 -0.07 7.97
N SER A 232 -12.70 -0.05 7.10
CA SER A 232 -13.32 1.19 6.62
C SER A 232 -13.99 2.02 7.73
N GLY A 233 -14.19 1.50 8.93
CA GLY A 233 -14.66 2.30 10.06
C GLY A 233 -13.57 3.22 10.61
N TYR A 234 -12.28 2.94 10.35
CA TYR A 234 -11.14 3.77 10.76
C TYR A 234 -10.34 4.23 9.53
N PRO A 235 -10.67 5.40 8.95
CA PRO A 235 -10.10 5.85 7.68
C PRO A 235 -8.59 5.80 7.59
N VAL A 236 -7.92 6.37 8.58
CA VAL A 236 -6.46 6.45 8.58
C VAL A 236 -5.84 5.05 8.50
N MET A 237 -6.44 4.06 9.16
CA MET A 237 -5.94 2.69 9.14
C MET A 237 -6.27 1.97 7.83
N ALA A 238 -7.50 2.11 7.35
CA ALA A 238 -7.93 1.56 6.06
C ALA A 238 -6.99 1.98 4.94
N PHE A 239 -6.75 3.30 4.80
CA PHE A 239 -5.87 3.83 3.78
C PHE A 239 -4.42 3.38 4.02
N ARG A 240 -3.86 3.52 5.22
CA ARG A 240 -2.45 3.17 5.47
C ARG A 240 -2.11 1.71 5.18
N LEU A 241 -2.93 0.77 5.68
CA LEU A 241 -2.67 -0.65 5.46
C LEU A 241 -2.90 -1.03 3.99
N ALA A 242 -4.03 -0.58 3.43
CA ALA A 242 -4.41 -0.96 2.10
C ALA A 242 -3.51 -0.34 1.04
N GLU A 243 -3.05 0.91 1.19
CA GLU A 243 -2.11 1.56 0.28
C GLU A 243 -0.71 0.95 0.34
N LEU A 244 -0.26 0.57 1.55
CA LEU A 244 1.04 -0.08 1.74
C LEU A 244 1.11 -1.42 0.99
N VAL A 245 0.10 -2.29 1.17
CA VAL A 245 -0.01 -3.55 0.41
C VAL A 245 -0.36 -3.28 -1.06
N GLY A 246 -1.21 -2.27 -1.29
CA GLY A 246 -1.74 -1.85 -2.59
C GLY A 246 -0.69 -1.36 -3.58
N ALA A 247 0.55 -1.12 -3.15
CA ALA A 247 1.70 -0.92 -4.03
C ALA A 247 1.87 -2.06 -5.05
N ILE A 248 1.42 -3.29 -4.71
CA ILE A 248 1.35 -4.43 -5.64
C ILE A 248 0.50 -4.13 -6.89
N GLY A 249 -0.42 -3.17 -6.81
CA GLY A 249 -1.27 -2.71 -7.90
C GLY A 249 -0.48 -2.30 -9.14
N ILE A 250 0.74 -1.76 -8.98
CA ILE A 250 1.66 -1.46 -10.09
C ILE A 250 1.86 -2.69 -11.00
N LEU A 251 1.91 -3.88 -10.40
CA LEU A 251 2.10 -5.15 -11.11
C LEU A 251 0.78 -5.81 -11.50
N ALA A 252 -0.31 -5.55 -10.77
CA ALA A 252 -1.62 -6.15 -11.02
C ALA A 252 -2.36 -5.52 -12.21
N TRP A 253 -2.41 -4.18 -12.29
CA TRP A 253 -3.15 -3.44 -13.32
C TRP A 253 -2.81 -3.84 -14.77
N PRO A 254 -1.54 -4.07 -15.16
CA PRO A 254 -1.20 -4.52 -16.51
C PRO A 254 -1.82 -5.86 -16.94
N PHE A 255 -2.19 -6.73 -15.99
CA PHE A 255 -2.87 -7.99 -16.31
C PHE A 255 -4.25 -7.77 -16.94
N LEU A 256 -4.88 -6.61 -16.71
CA LEU A 256 -6.18 -6.26 -17.28
C LEU A 256 -6.21 -6.41 -18.80
N ILE A 257 -5.11 -6.06 -19.48
CA ILE A 257 -4.98 -6.16 -20.93
C ILE A 257 -5.25 -7.58 -21.45
N PHE A 258 -5.02 -8.60 -20.63
CA PHE A 258 -5.18 -10.01 -20.99
C PHE A 258 -6.51 -10.62 -20.61
N VAL A 259 -7.41 -9.89 -19.94
CA VAL A 259 -8.73 -10.40 -19.55
C VAL A 259 -9.60 -10.61 -20.77
N GLY A 260 -9.85 -9.55 -21.55
CA GLY A 260 -10.71 -9.57 -22.73
C GLY A 260 -10.03 -10.06 -24.01
N LYS A 261 -10.85 -10.38 -25.03
CA LYS A 261 -10.36 -10.65 -26.40
C LYS A 261 -9.93 -9.35 -27.11
N ASN A 262 -10.72 -8.29 -26.96
CA ASN A 262 -10.45 -6.98 -27.56
C ASN A 262 -9.41 -6.21 -26.71
N ARG A 263 -8.15 -6.21 -27.15
CA ARG A 263 -7.03 -5.57 -26.43
C ARG A 263 -7.16 -4.05 -26.36
N LEU A 264 -7.71 -3.43 -27.40
CA LEU A 264 -7.92 -1.97 -27.44
C LEU A 264 -8.92 -1.55 -26.38
N PHE A 265 -10.04 -2.28 -26.24
CA PHE A 265 -11.03 -2.00 -25.20
C PHE A 265 -10.43 -2.13 -23.78
N MET A 266 -9.66 -3.19 -23.51
CA MET A 266 -9.01 -3.34 -22.21
C MET A 266 -7.97 -2.24 -21.95
N LEU A 267 -7.25 -1.78 -22.99
CA LEU A 267 -6.33 -0.65 -22.88
C LEU A 267 -7.06 0.65 -22.57
N ILE A 268 -8.21 0.91 -23.18
CA ILE A 268 -9.04 2.09 -22.87
C ILE A 268 -9.47 2.08 -21.41
N LEU A 269 -9.97 0.95 -20.90
CA LEU A 269 -10.34 0.80 -19.49
C LEU A 269 -9.15 1.01 -18.55
N PHE A 270 -7.99 0.47 -18.91
CA PHE A 270 -6.74 0.65 -18.17
C PHE A 270 -6.34 2.14 -18.12
N LEU A 271 -6.38 2.84 -19.25
CA LEU A 271 -6.04 4.26 -19.33
C LEU A 271 -7.03 5.13 -18.54
N ALA A 272 -8.33 4.81 -18.60
CA ALA A 272 -9.35 5.48 -17.81
C ALA A 272 -9.09 5.31 -16.30
N ALA A 273 -8.68 4.11 -15.86
CA ALA A 273 -8.29 3.88 -14.46
C ALA A 273 -7.05 4.69 -14.06
N CYS A 274 -6.02 4.75 -14.91
CA CYS A 274 -4.83 5.57 -14.65
C CYS A 274 -5.17 7.07 -14.55
N LEU A 275 -6.04 7.58 -15.41
CA LEU A 275 -6.53 8.96 -15.33
C LEU A 275 -7.28 9.20 -14.01
N ASN A 276 -8.18 8.29 -13.63
CA ASN A 276 -8.89 8.39 -12.35
C ASN A 276 -7.93 8.44 -11.15
N PHE A 277 -6.89 7.61 -11.14
CA PHE A 277 -5.88 7.63 -10.08
C PHE A 277 -5.09 8.93 -10.04
N PHE A 278 -4.70 9.45 -11.21
CA PHE A 278 -3.96 10.68 -11.31
C PHE A 278 -4.79 11.87 -10.78
N PHE A 279 -6.06 11.99 -11.18
CA PHE A 279 -6.92 13.04 -10.64
C PHE A 279 -7.24 12.86 -9.16
N SER A 280 -7.41 11.63 -8.69
CA SER A 280 -7.66 11.35 -7.27
C SER A 280 -6.46 11.75 -6.41
N THR A 281 -5.24 11.46 -6.87
CA THR A 281 -4.00 11.80 -6.15
C THR A 281 -3.68 13.30 -6.21
N LEU A 282 -3.95 13.96 -7.34
CA LEU A 282 -3.83 15.42 -7.41
C LEU A 282 -4.75 16.13 -6.42
N ARG A 283 -6.02 15.70 -6.30
CA ARG A 283 -6.95 16.28 -5.30
C ARG A 283 -6.41 16.15 -3.88
N ILE A 284 -5.88 14.98 -3.52
CA ILE A 284 -5.25 14.75 -2.23
C ILE A 284 -4.05 15.70 -2.01
N MET A 285 -3.23 15.91 -3.04
CA MET A 285 -2.11 16.85 -2.97
C MET A 285 -2.54 18.30 -2.83
N ASP A 286 -3.59 18.71 -3.53
CA ASP A 286 -4.16 20.06 -3.43
C ASP A 286 -4.66 20.32 -2.00
N ASP A 287 -5.36 19.36 -1.39
CA ASP A 287 -5.82 19.44 0.00
C ASP A 287 -4.64 19.61 0.98
N TYR A 288 -3.53 18.89 0.75
CA TYR A 288 -2.30 19.08 1.53
C TYR A 288 -1.68 20.47 1.33
N SER A 289 -1.71 21.01 0.12
CA SER A 289 -1.17 22.34 -0.16
C SER A 289 -1.99 23.44 0.54
N ILE A 290 -3.32 23.33 0.53
CA ILE A 290 -4.23 24.30 1.15
C ILE A 290 -4.05 24.30 2.68
N SER A 291 -3.94 23.11 3.29
CA SER A 291 -3.73 22.99 4.74
C SER A 291 -2.35 23.51 5.20
N LEU A 292 -1.31 23.41 4.36
CA LEU A 292 0.03 23.91 4.67
C LEU A 292 0.19 25.42 4.44
N PHE A 293 -0.49 25.97 3.42
CA PHE A 293 -0.30 27.36 3.00
C PHE A 293 -1.45 28.30 3.35
N GLY A 294 -2.54 27.79 3.93
CA GLY A 294 -3.59 28.58 4.61
C GLY A 294 -4.00 29.85 3.86
N TYR A 295 -4.67 29.67 2.71
CA TYR A 295 -5.45 30.75 2.09
C TYR A 295 -6.89 30.69 2.53
#